data_AF-A0A941VQS9-F1
#
_entry.id   AF-A0A941VQS9-F1
#
_cell.length_a   1.000
_cell.length_b   1.000
_cell.length_c   1.000
_cell.angle_alpha   90.00
_cell.angle_beta   90.00
_cell.angle_gamma   90.00
#
_symmetry.space_group_name_H-M   'P 1'
#
loop_
_entity.id
_entity.type
_entity.pdbx_description
1 polymer ?
#
loop_
_entity_poly.entity_id
_entity_poly.type
_entity_poly.pdbx_seq_one_letter_code
_entity_poly.pdbx_strand_id
1 'polypeptide(L)'
;MRPDPDYFEETSLGKPYDARLLRRLTPFVRSHGSLLLWSIGLVVLITLLDVILPYVTKLAIDRHIVPFASEAAVGDRRLKLDVSDPAAGAVLQRHPDLAQVEGAVAYIPYEALASLGREDLARLRRADLAGLALIAGIFGVLVIFDFLLNFAQSVIMEITGQRIMHELRMRLFSHTLELALEFFTRNPVGRLVTRTTSDIQNMYELFTSFISFVFKDLVLLAGIAAVMLVLNWKLALVSFIVLPLVAVASVRFSKRARHIFRTLRVQVAEINTRFAETIGGMRVIQLYRQGHPALPPGSRQLPPLRPAEPRQLPLRHGADPGARRFHAADRGGGIDGRGAHRLVRGPPGDGRSAEPGGPGGLHLLHPHVLPALAGPRGKIQHPAERHGLGRAHLPGHGHAHRAAPA
;
A
#
# COMPACT_ATOMS: atom_id res chain seq x y z
N MET A 1 22.87 -21.51 36.67
CA MET A 1 22.84 -21.48 35.20
C MET A 1 22.71 -20.02 34.79
N ARG A 2 23.78 -19.41 34.27
CA ARG A 2 23.71 -18.05 33.72
C ARG A 2 22.91 -18.14 32.42
N PRO A 3 21.93 -17.25 32.17
CA PRO A 3 21.37 -17.13 30.83
C PRO A 3 22.50 -16.60 29.94
N ASP A 4 22.94 -17.41 28.97
CA ASP A 4 23.90 -16.95 27.97
C ASP A 4 23.32 -15.71 27.25
N PRO A 5 24.03 -14.56 27.23
CA PRO A 5 23.55 -13.33 26.59
C PRO A 5 23.43 -13.43 25.06
N ASP A 6 23.84 -14.55 24.45
CA ASP A 6 23.94 -14.75 23.00
C ASP A 6 22.61 -14.92 22.26
N TYR A 7 21.47 -14.82 22.95
CA TYR A 7 20.16 -14.84 22.28
C TYR A 7 19.86 -13.55 21.48
N PHE A 8 20.67 -12.49 21.62
CA PHE A 8 20.42 -11.21 20.95
C PHE A 8 21.57 -10.66 20.09
N GLU A 9 22.60 -11.46 19.80
CA GLU A 9 23.61 -11.10 18.78
C GLU A 9 23.05 -11.23 17.34
N GLU A 10 21.95 -10.55 17.07
CA GLU A 10 21.54 -10.14 15.72
C GLU A 10 22.12 -8.74 15.40
N THR A 11 23.21 -8.36 16.09
CA THR A 11 23.81 -7.01 16.01
C THR A 11 24.77 -6.82 14.84
N SER A 12 24.89 -7.82 13.96
CA SER A 12 25.59 -7.68 12.69
C SER A 12 24.75 -8.26 11.54
N LEU A 13 23.57 -7.68 11.32
CA LEU A 13 23.02 -7.61 9.97
C LEU A 13 24.01 -6.80 9.12
N GLY A 14 24.99 -7.51 8.57
CA GLY A 14 25.89 -7.02 7.54
C GLY A 14 25.07 -6.43 6.39
N LYS A 15 25.66 -5.39 5.76
CA LYS A 15 25.11 -4.51 4.71
C LYS A 15 23.72 -4.92 4.18
N PRO A 16 22.70 -4.03 4.23
CA PRO A 16 21.30 -4.33 3.90
C PRO A 16 21.00 -4.82 2.47
N TYR A 17 22.01 -4.98 1.61
CA TYR A 17 21.90 -5.50 0.25
C TYR A 17 23.18 -6.26 -0.12
N ASP A 18 23.29 -7.52 0.28
CA ASP A 18 24.35 -8.39 -0.23
C ASP A 18 23.85 -9.13 -1.48
N ALA A 19 24.18 -8.60 -2.65
CA ALA A 19 23.86 -9.21 -3.95
C ALA A 19 24.43 -10.64 -4.07
N ARG A 20 25.45 -11.00 -3.26
CA ARG A 20 25.99 -12.36 -3.22
C ARG A 20 25.00 -13.35 -2.60
N LEU A 21 24.15 -12.92 -1.66
CA LEU A 21 23.09 -13.75 -1.08
C LEU A 21 22.02 -14.07 -2.14
N LEU A 22 21.58 -13.08 -2.91
CA LEU A 22 20.65 -13.30 -4.02
C LEU A 22 21.23 -14.28 -5.05
N ARG A 23 22.53 -14.17 -5.35
CA ARG A 23 23.21 -15.10 -6.26
C ARG A 23 23.19 -16.55 -5.75
N ARG A 24 23.25 -16.78 -4.44
CA ARG A 24 23.15 -18.13 -3.85
C ARG A 24 21.76 -18.76 -3.97
N LEU A 25 20.72 -17.96 -4.15
CA LEU A 25 19.34 -18.44 -4.34
C LEU A 25 19.04 -18.80 -5.79
N THR A 26 19.88 -18.35 -6.74
CA THR A 26 19.69 -18.62 -8.17
C THR A 26 19.48 -20.09 -8.55
N PRO A 27 20.10 -21.11 -7.90
CA PRO A 27 19.86 -22.50 -8.29
C PRO A 27 18.40 -22.94 -8.06
N PHE A 28 17.79 -22.49 -6.97
CA PHE A 28 16.40 -22.81 -6.61
C PHE A 28 15.40 -22.08 -7.50
N VAL A 29 15.74 -20.85 -7.87
CA VAL A 29 14.95 -20.03 -8.79
C VAL A 29 15.06 -20.55 -10.23
N ARG A 30 16.23 -21.07 -10.63
CA ARG A 30 16.51 -21.55 -12.00
C ARG A 30 15.66 -22.74 -12.41
N SER A 31 15.34 -23.64 -11.49
CA SER A 31 14.42 -24.77 -11.72
C SER A 31 13.05 -24.28 -12.22
N HIS A 32 12.63 -23.09 -11.77
CA HIS A 32 11.37 -22.44 -12.11
C HIS A 32 11.55 -21.26 -13.08
N GLY A 33 12.71 -21.18 -13.76
CA GLY A 33 13.09 -20.05 -14.59
C GLY A 33 12.15 -19.77 -15.77
N SER A 34 11.50 -20.79 -16.33
CA SER A 34 10.55 -20.63 -17.43
C SER A 34 9.28 -19.89 -16.99
N LEU A 35 8.70 -20.23 -15.84
CA LEU A 35 7.53 -19.56 -15.28
C LEU A 35 7.84 -18.11 -14.90
N LEU A 36 9.03 -17.87 -14.37
CA LEU A 36 9.51 -16.52 -14.06
C LEU A 36 9.70 -15.71 -15.34
N LEU A 37 10.25 -16.30 -16.40
CA LEU A 37 10.38 -15.63 -17.69
C LEU A 37 9.01 -15.27 -18.28
N TRP A 38 8.03 -16.18 -18.20
CA TRP A 38 6.65 -15.89 -18.59
C TRP A 38 6.04 -14.76 -17.76
N SER A 39 6.27 -14.74 -16.45
CA SER A 39 5.79 -13.68 -15.57
C SER A 39 6.41 -12.33 -15.90
N ILE A 40 7.72 -12.28 -16.15
CA ILE A 40 8.43 -11.07 -16.59
C ILE A 40 7.90 -10.60 -17.94
N GLY A 41 7.68 -11.51 -18.89
CA GLY A 41 7.09 -11.20 -20.20
C GLY A 41 5.66 -10.63 -20.06
N LEU A 42 4.85 -11.21 -19.18
CA LEU A 42 3.52 -10.69 -18.85
C LEU A 42 3.60 -9.29 -18.23
N VAL A 43 4.54 -9.04 -17.31
CA VAL A 43 4.72 -7.70 -16.72
C VAL A 43 5.05 -6.66 -17.79
N VAL A 44 5.91 -6.98 -18.75
CA VAL A 44 6.22 -6.08 -19.87
C VAL A 44 4.98 -5.83 -20.73
N LEU A 45 4.22 -6.88 -21.05
CA LEU A 45 2.98 -6.76 -21.83
C LEU A 45 1.92 -5.92 -21.10
N ILE A 46 1.69 -6.17 -19.81
CA ILE A 46 0.81 -5.40 -18.93
C ILE A 46 1.25 -3.94 -18.91
N THR A 47 2.55 -3.68 -18.77
CA THR A 47 3.07 -2.31 -18.76
C THR A 47 2.79 -1.58 -20.08
N LEU A 48 2.97 -2.25 -21.22
CA LEU A 48 2.64 -1.66 -22.51
C LEU A 48 1.14 -1.33 -22.60
N LEU A 49 0.29 -2.20 -22.06
CA LEU A 49 -1.15 -2.01 -22.02
C LEU A 49 -1.54 -0.83 -21.11
N ASP A 50 -1.02 -0.79 -19.89
CA ASP A 50 -1.20 0.29 -18.91
C ASP A 50 -0.84 1.67 -19.50
N VAL A 51 0.17 1.73 -20.37
CA VAL A 51 0.58 2.97 -21.05
C VAL A 51 -0.28 3.28 -22.29
N ILE A 52 -0.83 2.27 -22.97
CA ILE A 52 -1.79 2.45 -24.08
C ILE A 52 -3.12 3.03 -23.57
N LEU A 53 -3.59 2.66 -22.38
CA LEU A 53 -4.89 3.11 -21.85
C LEU A 53 -5.03 4.65 -21.83
N PRO A 54 -4.10 5.43 -21.23
CA PRO A 54 -4.13 6.90 -21.28
C PRO A 54 -4.11 7.47 -22.70
N TYR A 55 -3.41 6.80 -23.62
CA TYR A 55 -3.36 7.22 -25.02
C TYR A 55 -4.71 7.02 -25.74
N VAL A 56 -5.42 5.93 -25.44
CA VAL A 56 -6.78 5.69 -25.93
C VAL A 56 -7.73 6.76 -25.38
N THR A 57 -7.61 7.11 -24.10
CA THR A 57 -8.38 8.21 -23.50
C THR A 57 -8.08 9.55 -24.18
N LYS A 58 -6.80 9.84 -24.46
CA LYS A 58 -6.40 11.02 -25.23
C LYS A 58 -7.09 11.04 -26.60
N LEU A 59 -7.07 9.92 -27.33
CA LEU A 59 -7.72 9.81 -28.64
C LEU A 59 -9.24 10.01 -28.57
N ALA A 60 -9.89 9.54 -27.51
CA ALA A 60 -11.31 9.79 -27.28
C ALA A 60 -11.60 11.29 -27.13
N ILE A 61 -10.80 11.97 -26.30
CA ILE A 61 -10.96 13.40 -26.00
C ILE A 61 -10.71 14.23 -27.26
N ASP A 62 -9.53 14.08 -27.87
CA ASP A 62 -9.06 14.93 -28.96
C ASP A 62 -9.89 14.77 -30.25
N ARG A 63 -10.49 13.60 -30.48
CA ARG A 63 -11.19 13.30 -31.73
C ARG A 63 -12.72 13.38 -31.63
N HIS A 64 -13.31 13.09 -30.47
CA HIS A 64 -14.78 12.94 -30.36
C HIS A 64 -15.41 13.86 -29.29
N ILE A 65 -14.65 14.30 -28.28
CA ILE A 65 -15.19 15.19 -27.24
C ILE A 65 -14.93 16.65 -27.58
N VAL A 66 -13.67 16.97 -27.91
CA VAL A 66 -13.21 18.31 -28.27
C VAL A 66 -12.38 18.24 -29.55
N PRO A 67 -13.00 17.94 -30.72
CA PRO A 67 -12.30 18.00 -31.99
C PRO A 67 -11.76 19.41 -32.19
N PHE A 68 -10.43 19.54 -32.32
CA PHE A 68 -9.78 20.84 -32.42
C PHE A 68 -10.35 21.66 -33.59
N ALA A 69 -10.94 22.81 -33.25
CA ALA A 69 -11.14 23.91 -34.17
C ALA A 69 -9.75 24.48 -34.55
N SER A 70 -9.60 24.90 -35.80
CA SER A 70 -8.38 25.46 -36.39
C SER A 70 -7.59 26.39 -35.45
N GLU A 71 -6.26 26.42 -35.61
CA GLU A 71 -5.24 27.23 -34.91
C GLU A 71 -5.50 28.75 -34.74
N ALA A 72 -6.67 29.27 -35.13
CA ALA A 72 -7.06 30.65 -34.99
C ALA A 72 -7.65 30.92 -33.58
N ALA A 73 -6.79 31.40 -32.68
CA ALA A 73 -7.09 32.06 -31.42
C ALA A 73 -7.58 31.19 -30.23
N VAL A 74 -6.86 31.35 -29.11
CA VAL A 74 -7.23 30.86 -27.78
C VAL A 74 -8.55 31.52 -27.37
N GLY A 75 -9.66 30.78 -27.51
CA GLY A 75 -10.99 31.23 -27.09
C GLY A 75 -12.12 30.87 -28.07
N ASP A 76 -11.81 30.64 -29.35
CA ASP A 76 -12.84 30.44 -30.38
C ASP A 76 -13.01 28.97 -30.74
N ARG A 77 -13.63 28.20 -29.84
CA ARG A 77 -13.93 26.79 -30.08
C ARG A 77 -15.12 26.70 -31.04
N ARG A 78 -14.88 26.19 -32.25
CA ARG A 78 -15.91 25.97 -33.27
C ARG A 78 -16.03 24.50 -33.64
N LEU A 79 -17.25 23.97 -33.64
CA LEU A 79 -17.54 22.64 -34.18
C LEU A 79 -17.53 22.73 -35.71
N LYS A 80 -16.67 21.91 -36.33
CA LYS A 80 -16.56 21.80 -37.79
C LYS A 80 -17.51 20.71 -38.28
N LEU A 81 -18.44 21.07 -39.16
CA LEU A 81 -19.44 20.17 -39.74
C LEU A 81 -19.37 20.21 -41.25
N ASP A 82 -19.53 19.07 -41.91
CA ASP A 82 -19.72 19.03 -43.35
C ASP A 82 -21.18 19.33 -43.66
N VAL A 83 -21.43 20.35 -44.50
CA VAL A 83 -22.78 20.79 -44.90
C VAL A 83 -23.46 19.73 -45.76
N SER A 84 -22.67 18.83 -46.35
CA SER A 84 -23.15 17.71 -47.18
C SER A 84 -23.81 16.60 -46.37
N ASP A 85 -23.64 16.58 -45.04
CA ASP A 85 -24.35 15.63 -44.17
C ASP A 85 -25.84 16.02 -44.05
N PRO A 86 -26.79 15.15 -44.50
CA PRO A 86 -28.22 15.43 -44.44
C PRO A 86 -28.71 15.75 -43.02
N ALA A 87 -28.07 15.19 -41.98
CA ALA A 87 -28.42 15.45 -40.60
C ALA A 87 -27.97 16.84 -40.14
N ALA A 88 -26.78 17.29 -40.56
CA ALA A 88 -26.27 18.62 -40.27
C ALA A 88 -27.05 19.69 -41.06
N GLY A 89 -27.32 19.45 -42.34
CA GLY A 89 -28.10 20.34 -43.19
C GLY A 89 -29.51 20.61 -42.67
N ALA A 90 -30.20 19.59 -42.13
CA ALA A 90 -31.55 19.75 -41.55
C ALA A 90 -31.59 20.59 -40.26
N VAL A 91 -30.50 20.61 -39.49
CA VAL A 91 -30.36 21.44 -38.28
C VAL A 91 -29.95 22.86 -38.66
N LEU A 92 -29.03 23.01 -39.62
CA LEU A 92 -28.59 24.30 -40.17
C LEU A 92 -29.73 25.07 -40.85
N GLN A 93 -30.67 24.37 -41.51
CA GLN A 93 -31.86 25.00 -42.08
C GLN A 93 -32.85 25.51 -41.02
N ARG A 94 -32.91 24.88 -39.85
CA ARG A 94 -33.77 25.31 -38.74
C ARG A 94 -33.15 26.44 -37.91
N HIS A 95 -31.82 26.52 -37.89
CA HIS A 95 -31.05 27.53 -37.16
C HIS A 95 -29.93 28.13 -38.05
N PRO A 96 -30.28 28.92 -39.08
CA PRO A 96 -29.31 29.47 -40.02
C PRO A 96 -28.40 30.55 -39.41
N ASP A 97 -28.80 31.13 -38.29
CA ASP A 97 -28.11 32.17 -37.53
C ASP A 97 -26.95 31.63 -36.67
N LEU A 98 -26.92 30.33 -36.38
CA LEU A 98 -25.93 29.72 -35.48
C LEU A 98 -24.63 29.29 -36.17
N ALA A 99 -24.59 29.29 -37.50
CA ALA A 99 -23.48 28.71 -38.26
C ALA A 99 -22.90 29.68 -39.29
N GLN A 100 -21.56 29.79 -39.28
CA GLN A 100 -20.83 30.42 -40.37
C GLN A 100 -20.49 29.34 -41.41
N VAL A 101 -21.13 29.43 -42.58
CA VAL A 101 -20.92 28.47 -43.67
C VAL A 101 -19.82 28.99 -44.59
N GLU A 102 -18.70 28.28 -44.63
CA GLU A 102 -17.59 28.53 -45.56
C GLU A 102 -17.48 27.35 -46.54
N GLY A 103 -18.08 27.50 -47.72
CA GLY A 103 -18.06 26.45 -48.74
C GLY A 103 -18.81 25.19 -48.32
N ALA A 104 -18.11 24.05 -48.28
CA ALA A 104 -18.68 22.75 -47.90
C ALA A 104 -18.70 22.51 -46.37
N VAL A 105 -18.21 23.46 -45.58
CA VAL A 105 -18.03 23.29 -44.14
C VAL A 105 -18.78 24.39 -43.37
N ALA A 106 -19.56 23.99 -42.37
CA ALA A 106 -20.19 24.88 -41.40
C ALA A 106 -19.40 24.89 -40.10
N TYR A 107 -19.17 26.08 -39.56
CA TYR A 107 -18.55 26.30 -38.26
C TYR A 107 -19.58 26.83 -37.27
N ILE A 108 -19.79 26.11 -36.17
CA ILE A 108 -20.73 26.50 -35.10
C ILE A 108 -19.95 26.78 -33.82
N PRO A 109 -20.05 27.99 -33.23
CA PRO A 109 -19.43 28.30 -31.94
C PRO A 109 -19.93 27.36 -30.84
N TYR A 110 -19.04 26.92 -29.94
CA TYR A 110 -19.44 26.04 -28.82
C TYR A 110 -20.47 26.67 -27.87
N GLU A 111 -20.51 27.99 -27.74
CA GLU A 111 -21.50 28.69 -26.93
C GLU A 111 -22.91 28.58 -27.55
N ALA A 112 -23.00 28.63 -28.88
CA ALA A 112 -24.23 28.48 -29.64
C ALA A 112 -24.79 27.04 -29.62
N LEU A 113 -23.98 26.04 -29.26
CA LEU A 113 -24.44 24.67 -29.05
C LEU A 113 -25.33 24.53 -27.81
N ALA A 114 -25.21 25.42 -26.82
CA ALA A 114 -26.03 25.39 -25.60
C ALA A 114 -27.49 25.81 -25.84
N SER A 115 -27.76 26.58 -26.90
CA SER A 115 -29.12 27.01 -27.27
C SER A 115 -29.89 25.98 -28.12
N LEU A 116 -29.22 24.93 -28.61
CA LEU A 116 -29.86 23.87 -29.38
C LEU A 116 -30.62 22.88 -28.48
N GLY A 117 -31.79 22.42 -28.96
CA GLY A 117 -32.53 21.34 -28.33
C GLY A 117 -31.72 20.03 -28.30
N ARG A 118 -31.95 19.18 -27.30
CA ARG A 118 -31.20 17.92 -27.11
C ARG A 118 -31.23 17.00 -28.34
N GLU A 119 -32.35 16.97 -29.06
CA GLU A 119 -32.50 16.14 -30.26
C GLU A 119 -31.63 16.60 -31.42
N ASP A 120 -31.53 17.92 -31.64
CA ASP A 120 -30.75 18.49 -32.73
C ASP A 120 -29.26 18.44 -32.42
N LEU A 121 -28.87 18.63 -31.15
CA LEU A 121 -27.50 18.40 -30.70
C LEU A 121 -27.08 16.94 -30.84
N ALA A 122 -27.97 15.97 -30.54
CA ALA A 122 -27.69 14.55 -30.71
C ALA A 122 -27.54 14.16 -32.20
N ARG A 123 -28.31 14.77 -33.11
CA ARG A 123 -28.16 14.58 -34.55
C ARG A 123 -26.82 15.13 -35.05
N LEU A 124 -26.48 16.35 -34.65
CA LEU A 124 -25.26 17.03 -35.04
C LEU A 124 -23.99 16.30 -34.56
N ARG A 125 -24.06 15.68 -33.38
CA ARG A 125 -22.95 14.94 -32.77
C ARG A 125 -23.06 13.42 -32.96
N ARG A 126 -23.92 12.92 -33.84
CA ARG A 126 -24.14 11.48 -34.00
C ARG A 126 -22.85 10.73 -34.37
N ALA A 127 -22.03 11.30 -35.25
CA ALA A 127 -20.73 10.74 -35.62
C ALA A 127 -19.74 10.72 -34.45
N ASP A 128 -19.69 11.81 -33.68
CA ASP A 128 -18.87 11.91 -32.47
C ASP A 128 -19.28 10.86 -31.43
N LEU A 129 -20.59 10.70 -31.18
CA LEU A 129 -21.14 9.74 -30.23
C LEU A 129 -20.86 8.30 -30.65
N ALA A 130 -20.98 7.98 -31.95
CA ALA A 130 -20.67 6.65 -32.47
C ALA A 130 -19.18 6.33 -32.34
N GLY A 131 -18.31 7.28 -32.69
CA GLY A 131 -16.87 7.09 -32.56
C GLY A 131 -16.39 7.04 -31.09
N LEU A 132 -17.01 7.84 -30.21
CA LEU A 132 -16.80 7.75 -28.77
C LEU A 132 -17.25 6.39 -28.22
N ALA A 133 -18.40 5.87 -28.65
CA ALA A 133 -18.88 4.54 -28.24
C ALA A 133 -17.93 3.44 -28.70
N LEU A 134 -17.37 3.53 -29.92
CA LEU A 134 -16.37 2.60 -30.41
C LEU A 134 -15.09 2.64 -29.55
N ILE A 135 -14.55 3.83 -29.28
CA ILE A 135 -13.35 3.97 -28.44
C ILE A 135 -13.61 3.52 -27.01
N ALA A 136 -14.79 3.81 -26.45
CA ALA A 136 -15.20 3.31 -25.14
C ALA A 136 -15.30 1.77 -25.12
N GLY A 137 -15.82 1.16 -26.19
CA GLY A 137 -15.83 -0.29 -26.36
C GLY A 137 -14.41 -0.88 -26.40
N ILE A 138 -13.50 -0.28 -27.20
CA ILE A 138 -12.09 -0.67 -27.24
C ILE A 138 -11.45 -0.53 -25.86
N PHE A 139 -11.66 0.60 -25.18
CA PHE A 139 -11.16 0.82 -23.83
C PHE A 139 -11.67 -0.26 -22.86
N GLY A 140 -12.96 -0.59 -22.91
CA GLY A 140 -13.54 -1.67 -22.10
C GLY A 140 -12.88 -3.02 -22.36
N VAL A 141 -12.64 -3.37 -23.62
CA VAL A 141 -11.91 -4.61 -23.99
C VAL A 141 -10.48 -4.58 -23.47
N LEU A 142 -9.76 -3.46 -23.60
CA LEU A 142 -8.39 -3.33 -23.11
C LEU A 142 -8.32 -3.46 -21.58
N VAL A 143 -9.27 -2.88 -20.84
CA VAL A 143 -9.35 -3.01 -19.37
C VAL A 143 -9.62 -4.46 -18.95
N ILE A 144 -10.54 -5.14 -19.62
CA ILE A 144 -10.84 -6.56 -19.33
C ILE A 144 -9.61 -7.43 -19.64
N PHE A 145 -8.94 -7.16 -20.76
CA PHE A 145 -7.73 -7.87 -21.14
C PHE A 145 -6.59 -7.61 -20.16
N ASP A 146 -6.40 -6.36 -19.72
CA ASP A 146 -5.42 -5.99 -18.70
C ASP A 146 -5.67 -6.72 -17.38
N PHE A 147 -6.93 -6.73 -16.93
CA PHE A 147 -7.34 -7.48 -15.75
C PHE A 147 -6.98 -8.97 -15.86
N LEU A 148 -7.26 -9.58 -17.02
CA LEU A 148 -7.00 -11.01 -17.23
C LEU A 148 -5.49 -11.31 -17.25
N LEU A 149 -4.67 -10.44 -17.84
CA LEU A 149 -3.22 -10.56 -17.83
C LEU A 149 -2.65 -10.39 -16.41
N ASN A 150 -3.12 -9.40 -15.66
CA ASN A 150 -2.72 -9.20 -14.26
C ASN A 150 -3.10 -10.39 -13.38
N PHE A 151 -4.30 -10.93 -13.58
CA PHE A 151 -4.75 -12.13 -12.87
C PHE A 151 -3.87 -13.34 -13.21
N ALA A 152 -3.63 -13.60 -14.50
CA ALA A 152 -2.76 -14.68 -14.95
C ALA A 152 -1.33 -14.54 -14.40
N GLN A 153 -0.75 -13.33 -14.46
CA GLN A 153 0.58 -13.04 -13.94
C GLN A 153 0.65 -13.27 -12.43
N SER A 154 -0.37 -12.84 -11.67
CA SER A 154 -0.47 -13.04 -10.23
C SER A 154 -0.55 -14.53 -9.87
N VAL A 155 -1.39 -15.28 -10.59
CA VAL A 155 -1.53 -16.74 -10.40
C VAL A 155 -0.23 -17.47 -10.73
N ILE A 156 0.43 -17.13 -11.83
CA ILE A 156 1.73 -17.73 -12.21
C ILE A 156 2.77 -17.45 -11.12
N MET A 157 2.83 -16.21 -10.59
CA MET A 157 3.78 -15.85 -9.54
C MET A 157 3.49 -16.58 -8.22
N GLU A 158 2.22 -16.67 -7.82
CA GLU A 158 1.79 -17.41 -6.62
C GLU A 158 2.21 -18.88 -6.71
N ILE A 159 1.85 -19.55 -7.82
CA ILE A 159 2.20 -20.95 -8.06
C ILE A 159 3.73 -21.13 -8.04
N THR A 160 4.48 -20.22 -8.68
CA THR A 160 5.94 -20.26 -8.72
C THR A 160 6.54 -20.12 -7.32
N GLY A 161 6.04 -19.16 -6.53
CA GLY A 161 6.48 -18.95 -5.15
C GLY A 161 6.24 -20.18 -4.27
N GLN A 162 5.05 -20.78 -4.36
CA GLN A 162 4.72 -21.99 -3.58
C GLN A 162 5.60 -23.18 -3.98
N ARG A 163 5.88 -23.37 -5.27
CA ARG A 163 6.78 -24.45 -5.73
C ARG A 163 8.21 -24.27 -5.23
N ILE A 164 8.75 -23.06 -5.30
CA ILE A 164 10.07 -22.72 -4.73
C ILE A 164 10.09 -22.97 -3.22
N MET A 165 9.05 -22.54 -2.50
CA MET A 165 8.93 -22.77 -1.06
C MET A 165 8.91 -24.26 -0.72
N HIS A 166 8.14 -25.06 -1.46
CA HIS A 166 8.04 -26.50 -1.26
C HIS A 166 9.41 -27.17 -1.44
N GLU A 167 10.13 -26.85 -2.51
CA GLU A 167 11.47 -27.40 -2.77
C GLU A 167 12.46 -27.02 -1.65
N LEU A 168 12.46 -25.75 -1.23
CA LEU A 168 13.31 -25.29 -0.12
C LEU A 168 13.00 -26.03 1.17
N ARG A 169 11.71 -26.20 1.52
CA ARG A 169 11.30 -26.89 2.75
C ARG A 169 11.69 -28.36 2.71
N MET A 170 11.45 -29.05 1.61
CA MET A 170 11.82 -30.46 1.47
C MET A 170 13.34 -30.66 1.57
N ARG A 171 14.12 -29.83 0.88
CA ARG A 171 15.58 -29.95 0.90
C ARG A 171 16.18 -29.64 2.27
N LEU A 172 15.71 -28.58 2.93
CA LEU A 172 16.17 -28.24 4.28
C LEU A 172 15.74 -29.29 5.31
N PHE A 173 14.53 -29.83 5.18
CA PHE A 173 14.05 -30.90 6.05
C PHE A 173 14.90 -32.17 5.89
N SER A 174 15.10 -32.66 4.67
CA SER A 174 15.95 -33.82 4.39
C SER A 174 17.38 -33.60 4.88
N HIS A 175 17.98 -32.44 4.57
CA HIS A 175 19.34 -32.13 5.04
C HIS A 175 19.42 -32.10 6.56
N THR A 176 18.40 -31.55 7.24
CA THR A 176 18.36 -31.53 8.70
C THR A 176 18.33 -32.94 9.27
N LEU A 177 17.57 -33.86 8.68
CA LEU A 177 17.50 -35.27 9.13
C LEU A 177 18.81 -36.04 8.94
N GLU A 178 19.67 -35.61 8.01
CA GLU A 178 20.97 -36.25 7.73
C GLU A 178 22.11 -35.74 8.64
N LEU A 179 21.87 -34.69 9.45
CA LEU A 179 22.90 -34.12 10.30
C LEU A 179 23.24 -35.04 11.49
N ALA A 180 24.53 -35.06 11.86
CA ALA A 180 25.01 -35.81 13.02
C ALA A 180 24.39 -35.31 14.33
N LEU A 181 24.25 -36.20 15.32
CA LEU A 181 23.68 -35.86 16.63
C LEU A 181 24.42 -34.70 17.34
N GLU A 182 25.73 -34.58 17.14
CA GLU A 182 26.55 -33.47 17.66
C GLU A 182 26.10 -32.09 17.14
N PHE A 183 25.52 -32.01 15.95
CA PHE A 183 24.97 -30.77 15.45
C PHE A 183 23.79 -30.29 16.31
N PHE A 184 22.94 -31.22 16.77
CA PHE A 184 21.75 -30.91 17.56
C PHE A 184 22.05 -30.61 19.04
N THR A 185 23.20 -31.04 19.56
CA THR A 185 23.64 -30.63 20.89
C THR A 185 24.15 -29.19 20.91
N ARG A 186 24.68 -28.70 19.78
CA ARG A 186 25.19 -27.31 19.61
C ARG A 186 24.14 -26.33 19.08
N ASN A 187 23.05 -26.81 18.48
CA ASN A 187 22.01 -25.98 17.87
C ASN A 187 20.63 -26.29 18.46
N PRO A 188 19.99 -25.36 19.18
CA PRO A 188 18.66 -25.57 19.74
C PRO A 188 17.64 -25.95 18.67
N VAL A 189 16.84 -26.99 18.92
CA VAL A 189 15.81 -27.50 18.00
C VAL A 189 14.84 -26.39 17.56
N GLY A 190 14.48 -25.49 18.48
CA GLY A 190 13.60 -24.35 18.17
C GLY A 190 14.14 -23.44 17.06
N ARG A 191 15.47 -23.22 16.98
CA ARG A 191 16.11 -22.43 15.92
C ARG A 191 16.01 -23.13 14.56
N LEU A 192 16.08 -24.45 14.54
CA LEU A 192 15.94 -25.24 13.31
C LEU A 192 14.50 -25.22 12.79
N VAL A 193 13.53 -25.26 13.70
CA VAL A 193 12.11 -25.11 13.37
C VAL A 193 11.83 -23.75 12.75
N THR A 194 12.30 -22.65 13.36
CA THR A 194 12.07 -21.31 12.80
C THR A 194 12.75 -21.11 11.44
N ARG A 195 13.96 -21.68 11.25
CA ARG A 195 14.66 -21.67 9.95
C ARG A 195 13.92 -22.45 8.85
N THR A 196 13.28 -23.55 9.20
CA THR A 196 12.57 -24.42 8.24
C THR A 196 11.12 -23.96 7.97
N THR A 197 10.62 -23.02 8.78
CA THR A 197 9.24 -22.53 8.68
C THR A 197 9.22 -21.04 8.33
N SER A 198 9.55 -20.19 9.29
CA SER A 198 9.45 -18.73 9.17
C SER A 198 10.45 -18.15 8.18
N ASP A 199 11.70 -18.60 8.19
CA ASP A 199 12.71 -18.02 7.29
C ASP A 199 12.40 -18.35 5.83
N ILE A 200 11.91 -19.57 5.55
CA ILE A 200 11.43 -19.96 4.21
C ILE A 200 10.18 -19.15 3.82
N GLN A 201 9.28 -18.86 4.75
CA GLN A 201 8.12 -18.01 4.48
C GLN A 201 8.55 -16.60 4.05
N ASN A 202 9.52 -16.01 4.75
CA ASN A 202 10.09 -14.72 4.35
C ASN A 202 10.73 -14.77 2.95
N MET A 203 11.35 -15.90 2.59
CA MET A 203 11.88 -16.10 1.22
C MET A 203 10.78 -16.14 0.17
N TYR A 204 9.67 -16.84 0.46
CA TYR A 204 8.50 -16.86 -0.40
C TYR A 204 7.95 -15.45 -0.65
N GLU A 205 7.76 -14.68 0.42
CA GLU A 205 7.27 -13.29 0.33
C GLU A 205 8.21 -12.40 -0.48
N LEU A 206 9.54 -12.59 -0.34
CA LEU A 206 10.53 -11.89 -1.13
C LEU A 206 10.35 -12.19 -2.63
N PHE A 207 10.22 -13.45 -3.03
CA PHE A 207 10.09 -13.82 -4.43
C PHE A 207 8.79 -13.31 -5.05
N THR A 208 7.66 -13.52 -4.37
CA THR A 208 6.35 -13.10 -4.91
C THR A 208 6.22 -11.58 -4.93
N SER A 209 6.66 -10.88 -3.87
CA SER A 209 6.51 -9.43 -3.80
C SER A 209 7.48 -8.67 -4.71
N PHE A 210 8.73 -9.12 -4.82
CA PHE A 210 9.73 -8.39 -5.61
C PHE A 210 9.37 -8.35 -7.09
N ILE A 211 8.89 -9.45 -7.66
CA ILE A 211 8.57 -9.51 -9.09
C ILE A 211 7.19 -8.91 -9.38
N SER A 212 6.19 -9.17 -8.53
CA SER A 212 4.82 -8.65 -8.76
C SER A 212 4.68 -7.16 -8.48
N PHE A 213 5.45 -6.59 -7.54
CA PHE A 213 5.35 -5.18 -7.20
C PHE A 213 6.59 -4.40 -7.65
N VAL A 214 7.77 -4.68 -7.09
CA VAL A 214 8.96 -3.83 -7.32
C VAL A 214 9.37 -3.82 -8.79
N PHE A 215 9.44 -4.99 -9.43
CA PHE A 215 9.80 -5.08 -10.85
C PHE A 215 8.71 -4.46 -11.74
N LYS A 216 7.43 -4.76 -11.49
CA LYS A 216 6.30 -4.15 -12.21
C LYS A 216 6.32 -2.63 -12.12
N ASP A 217 6.47 -2.06 -10.93
CA ASP A 217 6.49 -0.61 -10.71
C ASP A 217 7.68 0.06 -11.40
N LEU A 218 8.85 -0.56 -11.39
CA LEU A 218 10.03 -0.04 -12.09
C LEU A 218 9.83 -0.04 -13.61
N VAL A 219 9.31 -1.12 -14.17
CA VAL A 219 9.04 -1.24 -15.61
C VAL A 219 7.92 -0.26 -16.02
N LEU A 220 6.86 -0.15 -15.21
CA LEU A 220 5.77 0.81 -15.44
C LEU A 220 6.24 2.25 -15.38
N LEU A 221 7.01 2.64 -14.36
CA LEU A 221 7.58 3.97 -14.25
C LEU A 221 8.48 4.29 -15.45
N ALA A 222 9.34 3.36 -15.86
CA ALA A 222 10.19 3.52 -17.03
C ALA A 222 9.36 3.64 -18.33
N GLY A 223 8.30 2.85 -18.47
CA GLY A 223 7.38 2.87 -19.61
C GLY A 223 6.64 4.21 -19.73
N ILE A 224 6.07 4.69 -18.62
CA ILE A 224 5.41 6.01 -18.57
C ILE A 224 6.41 7.11 -18.90
N ALA A 225 7.61 7.09 -18.31
CA ALA A 225 8.64 8.09 -18.57
C ALA A 225 9.05 8.13 -20.05
N ALA A 226 9.25 6.95 -20.66
CA ALA A 226 9.60 6.84 -22.08
C ALA A 226 8.48 7.40 -22.98
N VAL A 227 7.23 7.02 -22.75
CA VAL A 227 6.10 7.50 -23.56
C VAL A 227 5.85 8.98 -23.36
N MET A 228 5.97 9.52 -22.14
CA MET A 228 5.88 10.96 -21.90
C MET A 228 6.96 11.75 -22.65
N LEU A 229 8.20 11.26 -22.68
CA LEU A 229 9.30 11.90 -23.42
C LEU A 229 9.05 11.91 -24.93
N VAL A 230 8.52 10.81 -25.48
CA VAL A 230 8.17 10.70 -26.90
C VAL A 230 6.99 11.60 -27.25
N LEU A 231 5.96 11.70 -26.40
CA LEU A 231 4.78 12.51 -26.64
C LEU A 231 5.06 14.02 -26.55
N ASN A 232 5.74 14.47 -25.48
CA ASN A 232 6.14 15.87 -25.31
C ASN A 232 7.25 15.99 -24.26
N TRP A 233 8.50 16.04 -24.73
CA TRP A 233 9.68 16.13 -23.85
C TRP A 233 9.70 17.39 -22.97
N LYS A 234 9.10 18.52 -23.40
CA LYS A 234 9.05 19.76 -22.60
C LYS A 234 8.13 19.59 -21.39
N LEU A 235 6.90 19.08 -21.60
CA LEU A 235 5.96 18.81 -20.52
C LEU A 235 6.48 17.70 -19.60
N ALA A 236 7.08 16.65 -20.16
CA ALA A 236 7.68 15.56 -19.38
C ALA A 236 8.79 16.07 -18.44
N LEU A 237 9.69 16.94 -18.91
CA LEU A 237 10.77 17.47 -18.09
C LEU A 237 10.24 18.32 -16.93
N VAL A 238 9.19 19.12 -17.16
CA VAL A 238 8.51 19.88 -16.10
C VAL A 238 7.91 18.92 -15.07
N SER A 239 7.24 17.86 -15.49
CA SER A 239 6.70 16.83 -14.59
C SER A 239 7.80 16.11 -13.80
N PHE A 240 8.96 15.83 -14.41
CA PHE A 240 10.08 15.15 -13.75
C PHE A 240 10.75 15.96 -12.64
N ILE A 241 10.56 17.28 -12.57
CA ILE A 241 11.03 18.10 -11.44
C ILE A 241 10.41 17.65 -10.11
N VAL A 242 9.22 17.05 -10.13
CA VAL A 242 8.54 16.55 -8.93
C VAL A 242 9.19 15.29 -8.38
N LEU A 243 9.77 14.44 -9.24
CA LEU A 243 10.40 13.16 -8.85
C LEU A 243 11.54 13.31 -7.82
N PRO A 244 12.55 14.18 -8.00
CA PRO A 244 13.62 14.33 -7.00
C PRO A 244 13.08 14.88 -5.67
N LEU A 245 12.08 15.77 -5.70
CA LEU A 245 11.46 16.29 -4.48
C LEU A 245 10.80 15.16 -3.67
N VAL A 246 10.01 14.32 -4.34
CA VAL A 246 9.37 13.15 -3.72
C VAL A 246 10.43 12.14 -3.26
N ALA A 247 11.47 11.87 -4.05
CA ALA A 247 12.54 10.95 -3.67
C ALA A 247 13.27 11.42 -2.40
N VAL A 248 13.60 12.71 -2.31
CA VAL A 248 14.25 13.29 -1.13
C VAL A 248 13.34 13.22 0.10
N ALA A 249 12.06 13.56 -0.04
CA ALA A 249 11.07 13.47 1.03
C ALA A 249 10.93 12.01 1.51
N SER A 250 10.76 11.07 0.59
CA SER A 250 10.66 9.63 0.86
C SER A 250 11.90 9.10 1.57
N VAL A 251 13.11 9.41 1.09
CA VAL A 251 14.35 8.93 1.73
C VAL A 251 14.51 9.49 3.14
N ARG A 252 14.19 10.77 3.37
CA ARG A 252 14.22 11.37 4.71
C ARG A 252 13.20 10.72 5.64
N PHE A 253 11.98 10.52 5.17
CA PHE A 253 10.94 9.82 5.91
C PHE A 253 11.35 8.39 6.25
N SER A 254 11.81 7.60 5.28
CA SER A 254 12.24 6.22 5.50
C SER A 254 13.40 6.12 6.49
N LYS A 255 14.37 7.05 6.47
CA LYS A 255 15.46 7.09 7.46
C LYS A 255 14.93 7.32 8.87
N ARG A 256 14.01 8.26 9.04
CA ARG A 256 13.42 8.58 10.35
C ARG A 256 12.52 7.45 10.86
N ALA A 257 11.70 6.88 9.99
CA ALA A 257 10.84 5.74 10.29
C ALA A 257 11.68 4.55 10.80
N ARG A 258 12.78 4.19 10.11
CA ARG A 258 13.68 3.11 10.56
C ARG A 258 14.25 3.33 11.96
N HIS A 259 14.63 4.58 12.29
CA HIS A 259 15.12 4.90 13.62
C HIS A 259 14.04 4.69 14.71
N ILE A 260 12.81 5.13 14.42
CA ILE A 260 11.66 4.95 15.30
C ILE A 260 11.36 3.47 15.49
N PHE A 261 11.27 2.68 14.41
CA PHE A 261 11.04 1.23 14.48
C PHE A 261 12.12 0.49 15.26
N ARG A 262 13.40 0.88 15.14
CA ARG A 262 14.47 0.31 15.96
C ARG A 262 14.23 0.56 17.45
N THR A 263 13.83 1.78 17.80
CA THR A 263 13.53 2.16 19.19
C THR A 263 12.30 1.41 19.72
N LEU A 264 11.24 1.28 18.90
CA LEU A 264 10.06 0.49 19.21
C LEU A 264 10.40 -0.99 19.46
N ARG A 265 11.28 -1.59 18.64
CA ARG A 265 11.70 -3.00 18.82
C ARG A 265 12.41 -3.20 20.16
N VAL A 266 13.24 -2.24 20.59
CA VAL A 266 13.90 -2.28 21.91
C VAL A 266 12.88 -2.17 23.05
N GLN A 267 11.92 -1.24 22.94
CA GLN A 267 10.86 -1.07 23.96
C GLN A 267 9.98 -2.32 24.06
N VAL A 268 9.58 -2.91 22.93
CA VAL A 268 8.82 -4.16 22.92
C VAL A 268 9.60 -5.31 23.55
N ALA A 269 10.91 -5.39 23.30
CA ALA A 269 11.76 -6.41 23.94
C ALA A 269 11.81 -6.22 25.47
N GLU A 270 11.99 -5.00 25.95
CA GLU A 270 11.99 -4.70 27.39
C GLU A 270 10.65 -5.05 28.05
N ILE A 271 9.53 -4.72 27.40
CA ILE A 271 8.19 -5.11 27.85
C ILE A 271 8.10 -6.64 27.95
N ASN A 272 8.49 -7.36 26.89
CA ASN A 272 8.43 -8.83 26.87
C ASN A 272 9.30 -9.47 27.96
N THR A 273 10.49 -8.93 28.22
CA THR A 273 11.37 -9.40 29.31
C THR A 273 10.72 -9.19 30.68
N ARG A 274 10.17 -8.01 30.96
CA ARG A 274 9.47 -7.73 32.23
C ARG A 274 8.27 -8.64 32.43
N PHE A 275 7.50 -8.90 31.37
CA PHE A 275 6.39 -9.86 31.41
C PHE A 275 6.87 -11.28 31.71
N ALA A 276 7.93 -11.74 31.03
CA ALA A 276 8.50 -13.07 31.25
C ALA A 276 9.02 -13.25 32.69
N GLU A 277 9.73 -12.25 33.23
CA GLU A 277 10.20 -12.26 34.63
C GLU A 277 9.05 -12.27 35.63
N THR A 278 8.02 -11.45 35.39
CA THR A 278 6.85 -11.36 36.28
C THR A 278 6.04 -12.66 36.28
N ILE A 279 5.82 -13.27 35.11
CA ILE A 279 5.11 -14.55 34.97
C ILE A 279 5.95 -15.68 35.60
N GLY A 280 7.25 -15.74 35.31
CA GLY A 280 8.16 -16.73 35.90
C GLY A 280 8.29 -16.59 37.42
N GLY A 281 8.27 -15.37 37.93
CA GLY A 281 8.33 -15.03 39.35
C GLY A 281 6.98 -14.98 40.07
N MET A 282 5.86 -15.30 39.38
CA MET A 282 4.52 -15.05 39.90
C MET A 282 4.25 -15.76 41.23
N ARG A 283 4.79 -16.97 41.42
CA ARG A 283 4.71 -17.71 42.70
C ARG A 283 5.39 -16.96 43.84
N VAL A 284 6.56 -16.36 43.59
CA VAL A 284 7.31 -15.57 44.59
C VAL A 284 6.54 -14.30 44.94
N ILE A 285 5.99 -13.61 43.93
CA ILE A 285 5.16 -12.41 44.12
C ILE A 285 3.91 -12.74 44.96
N GLN A 286 3.24 -13.86 44.69
CA GLN A 286 2.07 -14.32 45.44
C GLN A 286 2.42 -14.67 46.89
N LEU A 287 3.53 -15.37 47.13
CA LEU A 287 3.98 -15.74 48.48
C LEU A 287 4.34 -14.49 49.32
N TYR A 288 4.99 -13.49 48.72
CA TYR A 288 5.31 -12.23 49.41
C TYR A 288 4.06 -11.41 49.74
N ARG A 289 3.03 -11.48 48.89
CA ARG A 289 1.72 -10.85 49.11
C ARG A 289 0.89 -11.59 50.16
N GLN A 290 1.01 -12.91 50.27
CA GLN A 290 0.31 -13.72 51.29
C GLN A 290 1.01 -13.71 52.66
N GLY A 291 2.32 -13.46 52.71
CA GLY A 291 3.12 -13.45 53.94
C GLY A 291 3.04 -12.17 54.78
N HIS A 292 2.27 -11.16 54.39
CA HIS A 292 1.97 -9.99 55.22
C HIS A 292 0.58 -10.13 55.86
N PRO A 293 0.45 -10.72 57.06
CA PRO A 293 -0.69 -10.37 57.90
C PRO A 293 -0.63 -8.86 58.13
N ALA A 294 -1.76 -8.18 57.98
CA ALA A 294 -1.89 -6.76 58.29
C ALA A 294 -1.35 -6.54 59.71
N LEU A 295 -0.16 -5.96 59.83
CA LEU A 295 0.45 -5.65 61.12
C LEU A 295 -0.43 -4.59 61.79
N PRO A 296 -0.82 -4.78 63.06
CA PRO A 296 -1.63 -3.81 63.78
C PRO A 296 -0.91 -2.45 63.81
N PRO A 297 -1.66 -1.33 63.76
CA PRO A 297 -1.06 0.00 63.69
C PRO A 297 -0.33 0.27 65.00
N GLY A 298 1.00 0.26 64.98
CA GLY A 298 1.76 0.74 66.13
C GLY A 298 3.22 0.33 66.34
N SER A 299 3.83 -0.58 65.56
CA SER A 299 5.10 -1.17 66.05
C SER A 299 6.33 -1.20 65.16
N ARG A 300 6.37 -0.57 63.97
CA ARG A 300 7.67 -0.37 63.30
C ARG A 300 7.76 0.97 62.55
N GLN A 301 8.59 1.87 63.07
CA GLN A 301 9.31 2.83 62.23
C GLN A 301 10.14 2.00 61.23
N LEU A 302 9.65 1.87 60.00
CA LEU A 302 10.52 1.50 58.89
C LEU A 302 11.48 2.66 58.65
N PRO A 303 12.80 2.41 58.48
CA PRO A 303 13.67 3.42 57.89
C PRO A 303 13.05 3.83 56.56
N PRO A 304 13.08 5.13 56.18
CA PRO A 304 12.52 5.55 54.92
C PRO A 304 13.15 4.70 53.82
N LEU A 305 12.31 3.92 53.12
CA LEU A 305 12.71 3.23 51.92
C LEU A 305 13.25 4.31 50.98
N ARG A 306 14.58 4.42 50.88
CA ARG A 306 15.19 5.18 49.80
C ARG A 306 14.60 4.55 48.54
N PRO A 307 13.93 5.33 47.67
CA PRO A 307 13.49 4.78 46.40
C PRO A 307 14.72 4.13 45.78
N ALA A 308 14.60 2.87 45.39
CA ALA A 308 15.62 2.21 44.62
C ALA A 308 15.80 3.07 43.36
N GLU A 309 16.83 3.92 43.36
CA GLU A 309 17.21 4.62 42.14
C GLU A 309 17.38 3.52 41.10
N PRO A 310 16.69 3.61 39.96
CA PRO A 310 16.98 2.69 38.88
C PRO A 310 18.47 2.81 38.65
N ARG A 311 19.21 1.72 38.86
CA ARG A 311 20.60 1.60 38.40
C ARG A 311 20.53 1.82 36.90
N GLN A 312 20.69 3.07 36.48
CA GLN A 312 20.92 3.41 35.10
C GLN A 312 22.24 2.73 34.77
N LEU A 313 22.17 1.63 34.02
CA LEU A 313 23.33 1.19 33.26
C LEU A 313 23.86 2.43 32.54
N PRO A 314 25.18 2.72 32.59
CA PRO A 314 25.73 3.89 31.94
C PRO A 314 25.42 3.79 30.45
N LEU A 315 24.39 4.52 30.01
CA LEU A 315 24.17 4.83 28.62
C LEU A 315 25.40 5.63 28.20
N ARG A 316 26.35 4.97 27.53
CA ARG A 316 27.38 5.64 26.74
C ARG A 316 26.65 6.47 25.69
N HIS A 317 26.32 7.71 26.04
CA HIS A 317 26.01 8.76 25.08
C HIS A 317 27.27 9.03 24.27
N GLY A 318 27.37 8.38 23.11
CA GLY A 318 28.06 8.96 21.96
C GLY A 318 27.25 10.19 21.56
N ALA A 319 27.57 11.34 22.14
CA ALA A 319 26.99 12.62 21.78
C ALA A 319 27.40 12.96 20.34
N ASP A 320 26.44 12.90 19.43
CA ASP A 320 26.51 13.59 18.13
C ASP A 320 26.28 15.10 18.37
N PRO A 321 27.25 15.99 18.08
CA PRO A 321 27.18 17.41 18.40
C PRO A 321 26.10 18.21 17.63
N GLY A 322 25.41 17.61 16.65
CA GLY A 322 24.51 18.35 15.73
C GLY A 322 23.10 18.67 16.25
N ALA A 323 22.62 18.02 17.33
CA ALA A 323 21.20 18.05 17.68
C ALA A 323 20.76 19.20 18.63
N ARG A 324 21.67 20.03 19.12
CA ARG A 324 21.38 21.06 20.15
C ARG A 324 21.15 22.49 19.62
N ARG A 325 21.08 22.70 18.31
CA ARG A 325 20.94 24.06 17.74
C ARG A 325 19.51 24.53 17.42
N PHE A 326 18.47 23.73 17.60
CA PHE A 326 17.11 24.09 17.14
C PHE A 326 16.06 24.35 18.22
N HIS A 327 16.42 24.39 19.51
CA HIS A 327 15.47 24.69 20.59
C HIS A 327 15.71 26.03 21.31
N ALA A 328 16.51 26.93 20.75
CA ALA A 328 16.85 28.23 21.36
C ALA A 328 16.43 29.45 20.51
N ALA A 329 15.39 29.31 19.69
CA ALA A 329 14.83 30.42 18.91
C ALA A 329 13.30 30.50 19.07
N ASP A 330 12.81 30.42 20.31
CA ASP A 330 11.44 30.82 20.62
C ASP A 330 11.31 31.12 22.12
N ARG A 331 11.71 32.34 22.51
CA ARG A 331 11.20 33.07 23.69
C ARG A 331 11.96 34.38 23.88
N GLY A 332 11.23 35.50 23.78
CA GLY A 332 11.60 36.76 24.45
C GLY A 332 11.71 37.97 23.55
N GLY A 333 10.58 38.66 23.34
CA GLY A 333 10.52 39.98 22.72
C GLY A 333 9.13 40.58 22.84
N GLY A 334 8.70 40.86 24.07
CA GLY A 334 7.46 41.61 24.32
C GLY A 334 7.73 43.11 24.33
N ILE A 335 6.91 43.90 23.63
CA ILE A 335 6.72 45.33 23.89
C ILE A 335 5.26 45.70 23.62
N ASP A 336 4.64 46.26 24.67
CA ASP A 336 3.46 47.13 24.78
C ASP A 336 2.09 46.79 24.20
N GLY A 337 1.14 46.67 25.13
CA GLY A 337 -0.26 46.99 24.91
C GLY A 337 -0.58 48.43 25.31
N ARG A 338 -0.95 49.26 24.34
CA ARG A 338 -1.85 50.42 24.47
C ARG A 338 -2.53 50.64 23.12
N GLY A 339 -3.85 50.84 23.11
CA GLY A 339 -4.56 51.35 21.93
C GLY A 339 -5.89 50.68 21.66
N ALA A 340 -6.85 50.97 22.53
CA ALA A 340 -8.25 50.71 22.27
C ALA A 340 -8.77 51.58 21.11
N HIS A 341 -9.83 51.07 20.48
CA HIS A 341 -10.82 51.77 19.66
C HIS A 341 -10.43 52.31 18.28
N ARG A 342 -11.42 52.10 17.38
CA ARG A 342 -11.78 52.94 16.21
C ARG A 342 -11.10 52.51 14.91
N LEU A 343 -11.87 51.85 14.03
CA LEU A 343 -12.39 52.44 12.79
C LEU A 343 -13.23 51.41 12.02
N VAL A 344 -14.54 51.50 12.23
CA VAL A 344 -15.57 51.20 11.23
C VAL A 344 -15.71 52.44 10.33
N ARG A 345 -15.69 52.22 9.00
CA ARG A 345 -16.20 53.03 7.85
C ARG A 345 -15.30 52.71 6.66
N GLY A 346 -15.74 52.28 5.47
CA GLY A 346 -17.03 52.10 4.78
C GLY A 346 -16.67 51.87 3.28
N PRO A 347 -17.55 52.08 2.28
CA PRO A 347 -19.00 51.88 2.22
C PRO A 347 -19.37 51.14 0.87
N PRO A 348 -20.55 51.30 0.21
CA PRO A 348 -21.48 50.18 -0.04
C PRO A 348 -22.04 50.08 -1.50
N GLY A 349 -22.99 49.15 -1.72
CA GLY A 349 -23.96 49.15 -2.85
C GLY A 349 -23.53 48.28 -4.04
N ASP A 350 -24.36 47.48 -4.70
CA ASP A 350 -25.81 47.20 -4.69
C ASP A 350 -25.96 45.71 -5.09
N GLY A 351 -26.90 44.88 -4.68
CA GLY A 351 -28.30 45.14 -4.34
C GLY A 351 -29.20 44.53 -5.42
N ARG A 352 -30.04 43.55 -5.01
CA ARG A 352 -31.25 42.98 -5.68
C ARG A 352 -31.01 41.72 -6.55
N SER A 353 -31.71 40.59 -6.41
CA SER A 353 -32.97 40.19 -5.73
C SER A 353 -32.96 38.65 -5.55
N ALA A 354 -33.34 38.07 -4.40
CA ALA A 354 -34.67 37.50 -4.03
C ALA A 354 -35.21 36.50 -5.08
N GLU A 355 -35.67 35.27 -4.81
CA GLU A 355 -36.19 34.52 -3.63
C GLU A 355 -36.40 33.03 -4.10
N PRO A 356 -37.17 32.12 -3.47
CA PRO A 356 -36.97 31.40 -2.20
C PRO A 356 -37.13 29.85 -2.32
N GLY A 357 -36.83 29.12 -1.23
CA GLY A 357 -37.61 27.93 -0.82
C GLY A 357 -37.19 26.54 -1.35
N GLY A 358 -36.71 25.69 -0.43
CA GLY A 358 -36.64 24.24 -0.64
C GLY A 358 -35.75 23.52 0.40
N PRO A 359 -36.32 22.78 1.37
CA PRO A 359 -35.56 22.15 2.46
C PRO A 359 -35.06 20.75 2.04
N GLY A 360 -33.88 20.36 2.48
CA GLY A 360 -33.43 18.96 2.34
C GLY A 360 -31.93 18.78 2.23
N GLY A 361 -31.19 19.20 3.25
CA GLY A 361 -29.79 18.81 3.40
C GLY A 361 -29.67 17.32 3.69
N LEU A 362 -29.29 16.52 2.70
CA LEU A 362 -28.67 15.21 2.93
C LEU A 362 -27.18 15.32 2.63
N HIS A 363 -26.40 15.46 3.70
CA HIS A 363 -24.99 15.10 3.74
C HIS A 363 -24.85 13.60 3.40
N LEU A 364 -24.26 13.28 2.24
CA LEU A 364 -23.68 11.97 1.95
C LEU A 364 -22.27 12.19 1.39
N LEU A 365 -21.37 12.52 2.32
CA LEU A 365 -19.93 12.39 2.12
C LEU A 365 -19.59 10.89 2.08
N HIS A 366 -19.13 10.46 0.91
CA HIS A 366 -18.49 9.18 0.68
C HIS A 366 -17.23 9.04 1.57
N PRO A 367 -17.07 8.00 2.40
CA PRO A 367 -15.84 7.78 3.15
C PRO A 367 -14.95 6.80 2.38
N HIS A 368 -14.02 7.31 1.57
CA HIS A 368 -12.91 6.50 1.05
C HIS A 368 -11.59 7.25 1.11
N VAL A 369 -11.12 7.57 2.32
CA VAL A 369 -9.69 7.77 2.61
C VAL A 369 -9.41 7.35 4.05
N LEU A 370 -9.02 6.10 4.26
CA LEU A 370 -8.33 5.63 5.47
C LEU A 370 -7.29 4.59 5.01
N PRO A 371 -5.98 4.88 5.09
CA PRO A 371 -4.97 3.84 4.92
C PRO A 371 -4.92 2.98 6.19
N ALA A 372 -4.84 1.68 5.95
CA ALA A 372 -4.77 0.62 6.93
C ALA A 372 -3.63 0.81 7.95
N LEU A 373 -4.02 1.05 9.21
CA LEU A 373 -3.22 0.68 10.38
C LEU A 373 -3.40 -0.83 10.61
N ALA A 374 -2.73 -1.65 9.80
CA ALA A 374 -2.56 -3.07 10.03
C ALA A 374 -1.15 -3.31 10.56
N GLY A 375 -1.00 -3.34 11.89
CA GLY A 375 0.17 -3.95 12.52
C GLY A 375 0.24 -5.45 12.20
N PRO A 376 1.41 -6.09 12.34
CA PRO A 376 1.57 -7.51 12.03
C PRO A 376 0.66 -8.33 12.95
N ARG A 377 -0.37 -8.97 12.37
CA ARG A 377 -1.18 -9.98 13.06
C ARG A 377 -0.30 -11.19 13.33
N GLY A 378 0.29 -11.25 14.52
CA GLY A 378 0.84 -12.48 15.08
C GLY A 378 -0.28 -13.51 15.20
N LYS A 379 -0.22 -14.57 14.39
CA LYS A 379 -1.05 -15.75 14.59
C LYS A 379 -0.56 -16.45 15.86
N ILE A 380 -1.22 -16.19 16.98
CA ILE A 380 -1.10 -16.99 18.19
C ILE A 380 -1.88 -18.28 17.95
N GLN A 381 -1.17 -19.38 17.72
CA GLN A 381 -1.75 -20.73 17.76
C GLN A 381 -2.00 -21.08 19.23
N HIS A 382 -3.27 -21.24 19.60
CA HIS A 382 -3.65 -21.88 20.87
C HIS A 382 -3.58 -23.40 20.72
N PRO A 383 -3.05 -24.14 21.71
CA PRO A 383 -3.17 -25.59 21.77
C PRO A 383 -4.57 -25.97 22.26
N ALA A 384 -5.29 -26.78 21.48
CA ALA A 384 -6.60 -27.28 21.87
C ALA A 384 -6.47 -28.37 22.95
N GLU A 385 -7.20 -28.17 24.05
CA GLU A 385 -7.36 -29.10 25.16
C GLU A 385 -8.15 -30.36 24.78
N ARG A 386 -7.82 -31.45 25.47
CA ARG A 386 -8.58 -32.70 25.54
C ARG A 386 -9.84 -32.51 26.38
N HIS A 387 -11.02 -32.91 25.89
CA HIS A 387 -11.95 -33.87 26.52
C HIS A 387 -13.30 -33.87 25.77
N GLY A 388 -13.89 -35.06 25.58
CA GLY A 388 -15.25 -35.18 25.07
C GLY A 388 -15.57 -36.54 24.47
N LEU A 389 -15.90 -37.50 25.35
CA LEU A 389 -16.47 -38.81 25.02
C LEU A 389 -17.73 -38.66 24.15
N GLY A 390 -17.82 -39.44 23.07
CA GLY A 390 -19.02 -39.59 22.25
C GLY A 390 -19.33 -41.07 22.00
N ARG A 391 -20.35 -41.58 22.69
CA ARG A 391 -21.03 -42.86 22.41
C ARG A 391 -21.80 -42.79 21.08
N ALA A 392 -21.71 -43.85 20.26
CA ALA A 392 -22.77 -44.40 19.41
C ALA A 392 -22.22 -45.70 18.76
N HIS A 393 -22.52 -46.89 19.28
CA HIS A 393 -23.71 -47.72 19.00
C HIS A 393 -23.86 -48.11 17.52
N LEU A 394 -23.60 -49.39 17.22
CA LEU A 394 -24.17 -50.19 16.12
C LEU A 394 -23.85 -51.69 16.43
N PRO A 395 -24.61 -52.66 15.89
CA PRO A 395 -25.27 -53.71 16.67
C PRO A 395 -24.67 -55.10 16.49
N GLY A 396 -25.13 -56.02 17.34
CA GLY A 396 -24.61 -57.38 17.44
C GLY A 396 -25.03 -58.34 16.33
N HIS A 397 -24.15 -59.33 16.17
CA HIS A 397 -24.37 -60.74 15.84
C HIS A 397 -23.01 -61.38 16.13
N GLY A 398 -22.80 -62.50 16.80
CA GLY A 398 -23.58 -63.54 17.43
C GLY A 398 -22.56 -64.66 17.67
N HIS A 399 -22.59 -65.32 18.84
CA HIS A 399 -22.03 -66.64 19.18
C HIS A 399 -20.61 -67.04 18.67
N ALA A 400 -19.75 -67.77 19.36
CA ALA A 400 -19.61 -68.36 20.67
C ALA A 400 -18.37 -69.26 20.54
N HIS A 401 -17.72 -69.57 21.66
CA HIS A 401 -16.90 -70.77 21.86
C HIS A 401 -15.44 -70.85 21.34
N ARG A 402 -14.57 -70.85 22.36
CA ARG A 402 -13.57 -71.88 22.72
C ARG A 402 -12.14 -71.76 22.17
N ALA A 403 -11.27 -71.60 23.17
CA ALA A 403 -10.07 -72.38 23.46
C ALA A 403 -8.77 -72.06 22.70
N ALA A 404 -7.79 -71.64 23.52
CA ALA A 404 -6.35 -71.80 23.36
C ALA A 404 -5.96 -73.29 23.12
N PRO A 405 -4.67 -73.70 22.99
CA PRO A 405 -3.43 -72.92 23.16
C PRO A 405 -2.28 -73.22 22.15
N ALA A 406 -1.28 -72.34 22.13
CA ALA A 406 0.15 -72.60 22.34
C ALA A 406 0.95 -71.32 22.00
#